data_AF-A0A0K9P2Q2-F1
#
_entry.id   AF-A0A0K9P2Q2-F1
#
_cell.length_a   1.000
_cell.length_b   1.000
_cell.length_c   1.000
_cell.angle_alpha   90.00
_cell.angle_beta   90.00
_cell.angle_gamma   90.00
#
_symmetry.space_group_name_H-M   'P 1'
#
loop_
_entity.id
_entity.type
_entity.pdbx_description
1 polymer ?
#
loop_
_entity_poly.entity_id
_entity_poly.type
_entity_poly.pdbx_seq_one_letter_code
_entity_poly.pdbx_strand_id
1 'polypeptide(L)'
;MDVPWIEQDQKNIDEAMATIQREFDYSGSTFGYRRVNERLNKLWRSAYNFLLDKYNNKDLTVEEVMRTLPDYIIKEQFLKKLIERRSPRGLEISKINKGNRAKQTSHSLGSKSLAQKNYETEQKGLNDIEI
;
A
#
# COMPACT_ATOMS: atom_id res chain seq x y z
N MET A 1 -2.85 -30.85 -17.31
CA MET A 1 -3.77 -29.71 -17.23
C MET A 1 -4.21 -29.65 -15.79
N ASP A 2 -4.05 -28.51 -15.13
CA ASP A 2 -4.48 -28.37 -13.74
C ASP A 2 -5.99 -28.54 -13.67
N VAL A 3 -6.43 -29.42 -12.78
CA VAL A 3 -7.85 -29.70 -12.57
C VAL A 3 -8.47 -28.49 -11.87
N PRO A 4 -9.58 -27.92 -12.38
CA PRO A 4 -10.28 -26.83 -11.72
C PRO A 4 -10.58 -27.16 -10.27
N TRP A 5 -10.50 -26.16 -9.37
CA TRP A 5 -10.67 -26.38 -7.92
C TRP A 5 -11.98 -27.10 -7.55
N ILE A 6 -13.06 -26.85 -8.31
CA ILE A 6 -14.38 -27.47 -8.11
C ILE A 6 -14.43 -28.95 -8.50
N GLU A 7 -13.46 -29.41 -9.30
CA GLU A 7 -13.32 -30.78 -9.80
C GLU A 7 -12.21 -31.55 -9.06
N GLN A 8 -11.60 -30.94 -8.03
CA GLN A 8 -10.57 -31.59 -7.22
C GLN A 8 -11.17 -32.69 -6.36
N ASP A 9 -10.47 -33.83 -6.30
CA ASP A 9 -10.84 -34.89 -5.36
C ASP A 9 -10.57 -34.47 -3.90
N GLN A 10 -11.26 -35.12 -2.97
CA GLN A 10 -11.17 -34.78 -1.55
C GLN A 10 -9.74 -34.90 -1.02
N LYS A 11 -8.94 -35.83 -1.55
CA LYS A 11 -7.56 -36.06 -1.13
C LYS A 11 -6.66 -34.88 -1.53
N ASN A 12 -6.79 -34.36 -2.75
CA ASN A 12 -6.05 -33.19 -3.21
C ASN A 12 -6.46 -31.94 -2.44
N ILE A 13 -7.75 -31.79 -2.13
CA ILE A 13 -8.24 -30.71 -1.27
C ILE A 13 -7.60 -30.81 0.11
N ASP A 14 -7.57 -31.99 0.72
CA ASP A 14 -7.00 -32.22 2.06
C ASP A 14 -5.48 -31.99 2.07
N GLU A 15 -4.75 -32.43 1.04
CA GLU A 15 -3.30 -32.18 0.89
C GLU A 15 -2.98 -30.69 0.67
N ALA A 16 -3.79 -29.99 -0.13
CA ALA A 16 -3.66 -28.55 -0.34
C ALA A 16 -3.95 -27.78 0.96
N MET A 17 -5.00 -28.17 1.68
CA MET A 17 -5.33 -27.58 2.98
C MET A 17 -4.22 -27.85 4.00
N ALA A 18 -3.71 -29.07 4.11
CA ALA A 18 -2.59 -29.40 5.01
C ALA A 18 -1.33 -28.58 4.67
N THR A 19 -1.06 -28.35 3.38
CA THR A 19 0.03 -27.48 2.94
C THR A 19 -0.20 -26.04 3.36
N ILE A 20 -1.40 -25.50 3.14
CA ILE A 20 -1.76 -24.15 3.61
C ILE A 20 -1.65 -24.05 5.15
N GLN A 21 -2.09 -25.08 5.88
CA GLN A 21 -1.97 -25.15 7.33
C GLN A 21 -0.53 -25.11 7.80
N ARG A 22 0.36 -25.86 7.15
CA ARG A 22 1.78 -25.89 7.48
C ARG A 22 2.49 -24.58 7.13
N GLU A 23 2.22 -24.00 5.96
CA GLU A 23 2.90 -22.79 5.51
C GLU A 23 2.39 -21.51 6.19
N PHE A 24 1.13 -21.49 6.62
CA PHE A 24 0.47 -20.31 7.19
C PHE A 24 0.08 -20.45 8.66
N ASP A 25 0.46 -21.53 9.36
CA ASP A 25 0.00 -21.90 10.71
C ASP A 25 -1.54 -21.82 10.83
N TYR A 26 -2.23 -22.30 9.80
CA TYR A 26 -3.68 -22.21 9.69
C TYR A 26 -4.36 -23.33 10.50
N SER A 27 -4.23 -23.34 11.83
CA SER A 27 -4.81 -24.38 12.69
C SER A 27 -6.35 -24.33 12.83
N GLY A 28 -7.07 -23.69 11.89
CA GLY A 28 -8.50 -23.39 12.02
C GLY A 28 -8.82 -22.39 13.15
N SER A 29 -7.80 -21.90 13.86
CA SER A 29 -7.94 -20.86 14.85
C SER A 29 -8.19 -19.51 14.17
N THR A 30 -8.96 -18.65 14.82
CA THR A 30 -9.17 -17.25 14.41
C THR A 30 -7.85 -16.49 14.17
N PHE A 31 -6.74 -16.98 14.75
CA PHE A 31 -5.40 -16.44 14.60
C PHE A 31 -4.82 -16.61 13.19
N GLY A 32 -4.92 -17.81 12.60
CA GLY A 32 -4.41 -18.07 11.24
C GLY A 32 -5.12 -17.21 10.20
N TYR A 33 -6.45 -17.16 10.26
CA TYR A 33 -7.27 -16.28 9.43
C TYR A 33 -6.89 -14.81 9.59
N ARG A 34 -6.73 -14.35 10.85
CA ARG A 34 -6.32 -12.97 11.15
C ARG A 34 -4.97 -12.64 10.52
N ARG A 35 -3.99 -13.55 10.62
CA ARG A 35 -2.64 -13.33 10.08
C ARG A 35 -2.63 -13.28 8.55
N VAL A 36 -3.40 -14.15 7.89
CA VAL A 36 -3.57 -14.10 6.43
C VAL A 36 -4.23 -12.78 6.02
N ASN A 37 -5.33 -12.39 6.67
CA ASN A 37 -6.01 -11.14 6.37
C ASN A 37 -5.13 -9.91 6.62
N GLU A 38 -4.33 -9.90 7.69
CA GLU A 38 -3.35 -8.83 7.96
C GLU A 38 -2.30 -8.74 6.86
N ARG A 39 -1.77 -9.87 6.39
CA ARG A 39 -0.80 -9.92 5.29
C ARG A 39 -1.39 -9.45 3.97
N LEU A 40 -2.58 -9.94 3.61
CA LEU A 40 -3.29 -9.52 2.40
C LEU A 40 -3.60 -8.03 2.44
N ASN A 41 -4.09 -7.51 3.56
CA ASN A 41 -4.33 -6.08 3.72
C ASN A 41 -3.06 -5.25 3.59
N LYS A 42 -1.92 -5.74 4.09
CA LYS A 42 -0.63 -5.07 3.95
C LYS A 42 -0.16 -5.04 2.49
N LEU A 43 -0.26 -6.17 1.79
CA LEU A 43 0.09 -6.28 0.36
C LEU A 43 -0.81 -5.37 -0.48
N TRP A 44 -2.12 -5.42 -0.25
CA TRP A 44 -3.09 -4.55 -0.90
C TRP A 44 -2.74 -3.09 -0.70
N ARG A 45 -2.56 -2.63 0.56
CA ARG A 45 -2.17 -1.24 0.86
C ARG A 45 -0.88 -0.84 0.15
N SER A 46 0.12 -1.71 0.11
CA SER A 46 1.41 -1.43 -0.53
C SER A 46 1.27 -1.28 -2.05
N ALA A 47 0.69 -2.27 -2.71
CA ALA A 47 0.48 -2.25 -4.16
C ALA A 47 -0.39 -1.06 -4.58
N TYR A 48 -1.42 -0.77 -3.78
CA TYR A 48 -2.34 0.31 -4.04
C TYR A 48 -1.71 1.69 -3.87
N ASN A 49 -0.91 1.90 -2.81
CA ASN A 49 -0.15 3.14 -2.65
C ASN A 49 0.87 3.33 -3.78
N PHE A 50 1.52 2.25 -4.21
CA PHE A 50 2.43 2.28 -5.36
C PHE A 50 1.71 2.71 -6.65
N LEU A 51 0.52 2.17 -6.92
CA LEU A 51 -0.30 2.59 -8.07
C LEU A 51 -0.67 4.06 -7.99
N LEU A 52 -1.11 4.54 -6.81
CA LEU A 52 -1.38 5.95 -6.60
C LEU A 52 -0.14 6.81 -6.85
N ASP A 53 1.02 6.44 -6.31
CA ASP A 53 2.26 7.20 -6.51
C ASP A 53 2.68 7.24 -7.98
N LYS A 54 2.52 6.13 -8.70
CA LYS A 54 2.89 6.00 -10.11
C LYS A 54 2.03 6.87 -11.02
N TYR A 55 0.72 6.91 -10.81
CA TYR A 55 -0.22 7.56 -11.74
C TYR A 55 -0.75 8.91 -11.25
N ASN A 56 -0.53 9.28 -9.99
CA ASN A 56 -0.92 10.59 -9.47
C ASN A 56 0.04 11.69 -9.95
N ASN A 57 -0.13 12.12 -11.19
CA ASN A 57 0.52 13.33 -11.69
C ASN A 57 -0.24 14.56 -11.17
N LYS A 58 0.39 15.34 -10.27
CA LYS A 58 -0.22 16.51 -9.63
C LYS A 58 -0.50 17.66 -10.61
N ASP A 59 0.15 17.66 -11.76
CA ASP A 59 -0.02 18.69 -12.80
C ASP A 59 -1.26 18.42 -13.68
N LEU A 60 -1.84 17.22 -13.56
CA LEU A 60 -3.05 16.82 -14.27
C LEU A 60 -4.28 16.89 -13.35
N THR A 61 -5.42 17.24 -13.93
CA THR A 61 -6.74 17.11 -13.29
C THR A 61 -7.06 15.64 -12.96
N VAL A 62 -8.06 15.42 -12.12
CA VAL A 62 -8.49 14.05 -11.76
C VAL A 62 -8.96 13.32 -13.02
N GLU A 63 -9.73 13.99 -13.86
CA GLU A 63 -10.29 13.45 -15.10
C GLU A 63 -9.20 13.04 -16.09
N GLU A 64 -8.16 13.86 -16.25
CA GLU A 64 -7.00 13.55 -17.10
C GLU A 64 -6.21 12.35 -16.57
N VAL A 65 -5.95 12.28 -15.26
CA VAL A 65 -5.31 11.10 -14.66
C VAL A 65 -6.14 9.86 -14.94
N MET A 66 -7.46 9.91 -14.74
CA MET A 66 -8.36 8.78 -14.98
C MET A 66 -8.34 8.28 -16.44
N ARG A 67 -8.14 9.17 -17.42
CA ARG A 67 -8.01 8.81 -18.85
C ARG A 67 -6.71 8.07 -19.16
N THR A 68 -5.65 8.30 -18.39
CA THR A 68 -4.35 7.63 -18.58
C THR A 68 -4.25 6.26 -17.89
N LEU A 69 -5.23 5.89 -17.07
CA LEU A 69 -5.19 4.63 -16.34
C LEU A 69 -5.39 3.43 -17.29
N PRO A 70 -4.53 2.41 -17.20
CA PRO A 70 -4.75 1.14 -17.88
C PRO A 70 -6.09 0.49 -17.52
N ASP A 71 -6.67 -0.26 -18.46
CA ASP A 71 -8.02 -0.84 -18.29
C ASP A 71 -8.10 -1.96 -17.24
N TYR A 72 -6.98 -2.59 -16.89
CA TYR A 72 -6.94 -3.59 -15.81
C TYR A 72 -7.05 -2.96 -14.41
N ILE A 73 -6.99 -1.63 -14.28
CA ILE A 73 -7.16 -0.93 -13.01
C ILE A 73 -8.65 -0.71 -12.75
N ILE A 74 -9.12 -1.04 -11.54
CA ILE A 74 -10.48 -0.75 -11.09
C ILE A 74 -10.63 0.77 -10.90
N LYS A 75 -11.09 1.46 -11.95
CA LYS A 75 -11.13 2.94 -12.05
C LYS A 75 -11.88 3.60 -10.89
N GLU A 76 -13.04 3.08 -10.50
CA GLU A 76 -13.84 3.64 -9.39
C GLU A 76 -13.09 3.64 -8.05
N GLN A 77 -12.42 2.52 -7.74
CA GLN A 77 -11.65 2.42 -6.50
C GLN A 77 -10.51 3.43 -6.51
N PHE A 78 -9.74 3.48 -7.62
CA PHE A 78 -8.65 4.44 -7.80
C PHE A 78 -9.12 5.88 -7.65
N LEU A 79 -10.20 6.26 -8.32
CA LEU A 79 -10.79 7.60 -8.28
C LEU A 79 -11.09 8.03 -6.83
N LYS A 80 -11.82 7.20 -6.07
CA LYS A 80 -12.20 7.50 -4.69
C LYS A 80 -10.97 7.81 -3.82
N LYS A 81 -9.88 7.08 -4.05
CA LYS A 81 -8.64 7.24 -3.28
C LYS A 81 -7.79 8.40 -3.77
N LEU A 82 -7.78 8.68 -5.08
CA LEU A 82 -7.12 9.85 -5.63
C LEU A 82 -7.74 11.13 -5.08
N ILE A 83 -9.07 11.20 -5.05
CA ILE A 83 -9.83 12.32 -4.47
C ILE A 83 -9.47 12.46 -2.99
N GLU A 84 -9.55 11.39 -2.19
CA GLU A 84 -9.19 11.44 -0.77
C GLU A 84 -7.76 11.93 -0.56
N ARG A 85 -6.81 11.45 -1.37
CA ARG A 85 -5.40 11.81 -1.25
C ARG A 85 -5.12 13.27 -1.61
N ARG A 86 -5.85 13.83 -2.58
CA ARG A 86 -5.76 15.24 -2.99
C ARG A 86 -6.62 16.16 -2.13
N SER A 87 -7.55 15.63 -1.34
CA SER A 87 -8.36 16.42 -0.41
C SER A 87 -7.49 17.14 0.63
N PRO A 88 -7.96 18.26 1.20
CA PRO A 88 -7.23 18.95 2.28
C PRO A 88 -6.84 18.01 3.43
N ARG A 89 -7.79 17.16 3.85
CA ARG A 89 -7.58 16.14 4.88
C ARG A 89 -6.50 15.14 4.50
N GLY A 90 -6.52 14.64 3.26
CA GLY A 90 -5.51 13.68 2.77
C GLY A 90 -4.10 14.28 2.74
N LEU A 91 -3.98 15.55 2.34
CA LEU A 91 -2.73 16.28 2.35
C LEU A 91 -2.20 16.49 3.77
N GLU A 92 -3.06 16.85 4.72
CA GLU A 92 -2.70 16.99 6.13
C GLU A 92 -2.19 15.66 6.72
N ILE A 93 -2.92 14.57 6.52
CA ILE A 93 -2.50 13.23 6.96
C ILE A 93 -1.16 12.85 6.32
N SER A 94 -0.95 13.18 5.04
CA SER A 94 0.32 12.93 4.36
C SER A 94 1.47 13.71 4.98
N LYS A 95 1.27 14.98 5.34
CA LYS A 95 2.28 15.81 6.03
C LYS A 95 2.64 15.22 7.40
N ILE A 96 1.63 14.87 8.21
CA ILE A 96 1.82 14.24 9.51
C ILE A 96 2.61 12.93 9.38
N ASN A 97 2.23 12.07 8.43
CA ASN A 97 2.91 10.80 8.21
C ASN A 97 4.36 10.96 7.75
N LYS A 98 4.67 11.98 6.94
CA LYS A 98 6.04 12.31 6.53
C LYS A 98 6.88 12.72 7.74
N GLY A 99 6.34 13.61 8.58
CA GLY A 99 6.99 14.02 9.83
C GLY A 99 7.24 12.86 10.79
N ASN A 100 6.23 11.99 11.00
CA ASN A 100 6.38 10.80 11.85
C ASN A 100 7.45 9.84 11.32
N ARG A 101 7.55 9.68 10.01
CA ARG A 101 8.55 8.80 9.37
C ARG A 101 9.97 9.35 9.50
N ALA A 102 10.13 10.67 9.46
CA ALA A 102 11.41 11.34 9.71
C ALA A 102 11.87 11.24 11.17
N LYS A 103 10.92 11.19 12.12
CA LYS A 103 11.21 11.07 13.57
C LYS A 103 11.48 9.63 14.04
N GLN A 104 11.20 8.62 13.22
CA GLN A 104 11.51 7.22 13.57
C GLN A 104 13.02 6.98 13.49
N THR A 105 13.62 6.56 14.60
CA THR A 105 15.05 6.23 14.72
C THR A 105 15.51 5.25 13.65
N SER A 106 16.47 5.67 12.82
CA SER A 106 17.11 4.80 11.83
C SER A 106 18.23 4.01 12.51
N HIS A 107 18.05 2.70 12.69
CA HIS A 107 19.14 1.83 13.16
C HIS A 107 20.14 1.45 12.06
N SER A 108 19.97 1.94 10.82
CA SER A 108 20.95 1.76 9.73
C SER A 108 20.93 2.92 8.73
N LEU A 109 22.03 3.08 8.00
CA LEU A 109 22.25 3.99 6.86
C LEU A 109 21.37 3.66 5.63
N GLY A 110 20.16 3.14 5.83
CA GLY A 110 19.22 2.79 4.78
C GLY A 110 18.26 3.92 4.40
N SER A 111 17.30 3.62 3.53
CA SER A 111 16.27 4.52 2.96
C SER A 111 15.51 5.41 3.96
N LYS A 112 15.52 5.08 5.26
CA LYS A 112 14.95 5.91 6.33
C LYS A 112 15.80 7.16 6.65
N SER A 113 17.13 7.05 6.59
CA SER A 113 18.05 8.17 6.77
C SER A 113 17.89 9.22 5.65
N LEU A 114 17.62 8.77 4.41
CA LEU A 114 17.31 9.64 3.27
C LEU A 114 15.99 10.39 3.46
N ALA A 115 14.95 9.73 3.97
CA ALA A 115 13.67 10.37 4.23
C ALA A 115 13.76 11.46 5.30
N GLN A 116 14.57 11.24 6.35
CA GLN A 116 14.85 12.25 7.38
C GLN A 116 15.58 13.46 6.79
N LYS A 117 16.66 13.25 6.04
CA LYS A 117 17.40 14.34 5.37
C LYS A 117 16.50 15.17 4.46
N ASN A 118 15.70 14.53 3.61
CA ASN A 118 14.79 15.25 2.70
C ASN A 118 13.76 16.11 3.46
N TYR A 119 13.26 15.63 4.59
CA TYR A 119 12.34 16.40 5.43
C TYR A 119 13.03 17.62 6.06
N GLU A 120 14.22 17.45 6.61
CA GLU A 120 15.01 18.55 7.21
C GLU A 120 15.37 19.62 6.17
N THR A 121 15.71 19.24 4.94
CA THR A 121 16.01 20.18 3.84
C THR A 121 14.78 20.97 3.40
N GLU A 122 13.62 20.31 3.28
CA GLU A 122 12.35 20.99 2.94
C GLU A 122 11.92 21.99 4.04
N GLN A 123 12.11 21.65 5.32
CA GLN A 123 11.79 22.56 6.42
C GLN A 123 12.73 23.78 6.46
N LYS A 124 14.03 23.59 6.18
CA LYS A 124 14.98 24.71 6.08
C LYS A 124 14.64 25.65 4.92
N GLY A 125 14.35 25.11 3.74
CA GLY A 125 13.98 25.93 2.58
C GLY A 125 12.68 26.71 2.75
N LEU A 126 11.76 26.27 3.61
CA LEU A 126 10.55 27.01 3.97
C LEU A 126 10.85 28.18 4.92
N ASN A 127 11.75 28.00 5.88
CA ASN A 127 12.15 29.07 6.80
C ASN A 127 12.95 30.18 6.12
N ASP A 128 13.67 29.88 5.03
CA ASP A 128 14.45 30.87 4.27
C ASP A 128 13.58 31.73 3.33
N ILE A 129 12.29 31.39 3.15
CA ILE A 129 11.32 32.15 2.33
C ILE A 129 10.49 33.11 3.18
N GLU A 130 10.45 32.92 4.51
CA GLU A 130 9.87 33.86 5.47
C GLU A 130 10.93 34.85 5.99
N ILE A 131 11.46 35.72 5.11
CA ILE A 131 12.18 36.96 5.48
C ILE A 131 11.66 38.11 4.63
#